data_AF-A0A558II31-F1
#
_entry.id   AF-A0A558II31-F1
#
_cell.length_a   1.000
_cell.length_b   1.000
_cell.length_c   1.000
_cell.angle_alpha   90.00
_cell.angle_beta   90.00
_cell.angle_gamma   90.00
#
_symmetry.space_group_name_H-M   'P 1'
#
loop_
_entity.id
_entity.type
_entity.pdbx_description
1 polymer ?
#
loop_
_entity_poly.entity_id
_entity_poly.type
_entity_poly.pdbx_seq_one_letter_code
_entity_poly.pdbx_strand_id
1 'polypeptide(L)'
;MSDTDIEVRRFAKLLAKLDAHLPISDAMEQADPQKNGRWWSSQREHMSRWFASQATTGSGAFTRQEPNVSAKTTYNRLQHPEGLVWIAEALGADTDLVQRVADEALTIPRRSRSAFVRSHLPWELIAQLAKSRLG
;
A
#
# COMPACT_ATOMS: atom_id res chain seq x y z
N MET A 1 18.43 1.65 -9.25
CA MET A 1 17.48 1.19 -8.22
C MET A 1 18.28 0.87 -6.98
N SER A 2 17.89 1.38 -5.80
CA SER A 2 18.57 0.96 -4.55
C SER A 2 18.42 -0.54 -4.37
N ASP A 3 19.27 -1.18 -3.57
CA ASP A 3 19.22 -2.63 -3.35
C ASP A 3 17.82 -3.11 -2.88
N THR A 4 17.05 -2.26 -2.23
CA THR A 4 15.68 -2.55 -1.77
C THR A 4 14.55 -2.07 -2.70
N ASP A 5 14.83 -1.42 -3.84
CA ASP A 5 13.76 -0.99 -4.75
C ASP A 5 13.30 -2.15 -5.64
N ILE A 6 11.99 -2.21 -5.88
CA ILE A 6 11.35 -3.24 -6.70
C ILE A 6 10.70 -2.54 -7.89
N GLU A 7 10.83 -3.14 -9.07
CA GLU A 7 10.13 -2.64 -10.26
C GLU A 7 8.62 -2.65 -10.01
N VAL A 8 7.96 -1.53 -10.31
CA VAL A 8 6.58 -1.27 -9.88
C VAL A 8 5.58 -2.26 -10.46
N ARG A 9 5.74 -2.70 -11.72
CA ARG A 9 4.86 -3.70 -12.34
C ARG A 9 5.06 -5.07 -11.71
N ARG A 10 6.30 -5.45 -11.37
CA ARG A 10 6.60 -6.68 -10.64
C ARG A 10 5.94 -6.67 -9.26
N PHE A 11 6.04 -5.56 -8.53
CA PHE A 11 5.36 -5.41 -7.25
C PHE A 11 3.83 -5.45 -7.39
N ALA A 12 3.27 -4.76 -8.38
CA ALA A 12 1.83 -4.79 -8.66
C ALA A 12 1.32 -6.22 -8.95
N LYS A 13 2.07 -7.00 -9.74
CA LYS A 13 1.76 -8.41 -10.04
C LYS A 13 1.83 -9.29 -8.79
N LEU A 14 2.76 -9.01 -7.87
CA LEU A 14 2.81 -9.69 -6.57
C LEU A 14 1.54 -9.37 -5.76
N LEU A 15 1.21 -8.09 -5.58
CA LEU A 15 0.03 -7.67 -4.81
C LEU A 15 -1.26 -8.30 -5.36
N ALA A 16 -1.40 -8.41 -6.68
CA ALA A 16 -2.56 -9.01 -7.31
C ALA A 16 -2.80 -10.49 -6.95
N LYS A 17 -1.79 -11.19 -6.44
CA LYS A 17 -1.86 -12.60 -6.04
C LYS A 17 -2.13 -12.81 -4.55
N LEU A 18 -2.07 -11.74 -3.74
CA LEU A 18 -2.29 -11.83 -2.30
C LEU A 18 -3.78 -11.90 -1.98
N ASP A 19 -4.11 -12.19 -0.72
CA ASP A 19 -5.48 -12.26 -0.25
C ASP A 19 -6.17 -10.90 -0.32
N ALA A 20 -7.43 -10.91 -0.77
CA ALA A 20 -8.20 -9.69 -0.99
C ALA A 20 -8.72 -9.07 0.31
N HIS A 21 -9.01 -9.92 1.29
CA HIS A 21 -9.65 -9.60 2.55
C HIS A 21 -8.80 -10.15 3.68
N LEU A 22 -8.48 -9.28 4.63
CA LEU A 22 -7.63 -9.58 5.77
C LEU A 22 -8.19 -8.89 7.00
N PRO A 23 -8.15 -9.53 8.17
CA PRO A 23 -8.92 -9.09 9.34
C PRO A 23 -8.57 -7.68 9.81
N ILE A 24 -7.30 -7.26 9.78
CA ILE A 24 -6.87 -5.99 10.35
C ILE A 24 -7.18 -4.83 9.40
N SER A 25 -6.74 -4.94 8.15
CA SER A 25 -6.94 -3.90 7.14
C SER A 25 -8.42 -3.73 6.76
N ASP A 26 -9.22 -4.80 6.73
CA ASP A 26 -10.66 -4.69 6.53
C ASP A 26 -11.34 -4.02 7.72
N ALA A 27 -10.97 -4.36 8.96
CA ALA A 27 -11.51 -3.70 10.16
C ALA A 27 -11.17 -2.19 10.17
N MET A 28 -9.93 -1.84 9.81
CA MET A 28 -9.50 -0.44 9.70
C MET A 28 -10.30 0.33 8.64
N GLU A 29 -10.50 -0.26 7.45
CA GLU A 29 -11.30 0.37 6.39
C GLU A 29 -12.77 0.49 6.79
N GLN A 30 -13.34 -0.50 7.50
CA GLN A 30 -14.72 -0.44 7.99
C GLN A 30 -14.92 0.63 9.07
N ALA A 31 -13.91 0.86 9.92
CA ALA A 31 -13.98 1.86 10.99
C ALA A 31 -13.99 3.31 10.46
N ASP A 32 -13.25 3.60 9.38
CA ASP A 32 -13.22 4.92 8.75
C ASP A 32 -13.14 4.83 7.22
N PRO A 33 -14.25 4.43 6.56
CA PRO A 33 -14.25 4.13 5.14
C PRO A 33 -14.07 5.38 4.29
N GLN A 34 -13.44 5.20 3.14
CA GLN A 34 -13.38 6.25 2.13
C GLN A 34 -14.79 6.59 1.63
N LYS A 35 -15.22 7.84 1.88
CA LYS A 35 -16.59 8.29 1.61
C LYS A 35 -16.87 8.58 0.14
N ASN A 36 -15.87 8.98 -0.63
CA ASN A 36 -16.02 9.46 -2.02
C ASN A 36 -14.99 8.81 -2.95
N GLY A 37 -15.36 8.58 -4.21
CA GLY A 37 -14.41 8.16 -5.25
C GLY A 37 -13.84 6.74 -5.09
N ARG A 38 -14.51 5.88 -4.31
CA ARG A 38 -14.17 4.46 -4.21
C ARG A 38 -14.61 3.76 -5.50
N TRP A 39 -13.65 3.25 -6.26
CA TRP A 39 -13.89 2.53 -7.52
C TRP A 39 -13.50 1.04 -7.44
N TRP A 40 -12.92 0.61 -6.32
CA TRP A 40 -12.43 -0.75 -6.08
C TRP A 40 -13.36 -1.53 -5.12
N SER A 41 -13.36 -2.85 -5.29
CA SER A 41 -14.08 -3.80 -4.45
C SER A 41 -13.26 -4.31 -3.24
N SER A 42 -11.92 -4.26 -3.33
CA SER A 42 -11.00 -4.74 -2.30
C SER A 42 -9.69 -3.93 -2.31
N GLN A 43 -8.96 -3.91 -1.19
CA GLN A 43 -7.64 -3.25 -1.15
C GLN A 43 -6.64 -3.92 -2.09
N ARG A 44 -6.74 -5.24 -2.32
CA ARG A 44 -5.97 -5.92 -3.36
C ARG A 44 -6.18 -5.32 -4.73
N GLU A 45 -7.43 -5.13 -5.16
CA GLU A 45 -7.75 -4.52 -6.44
C GLU A 45 -7.22 -3.08 -6.50
N HIS A 46 -7.45 -2.32 -5.43
CA HIS A 46 -7.01 -0.94 -5.33
C HIS A 46 -5.48 -0.83 -5.49
N MET A 47 -4.72 -1.51 -4.63
CA MET A 47 -3.28 -1.39 -4.56
C MET A 47 -2.60 -1.98 -5.79
N SER A 48 -3.01 -3.16 -6.26
CA SER A 48 -2.40 -3.75 -7.46
C SER A 48 -2.58 -2.87 -8.70
N ARG A 49 -3.78 -2.34 -8.95
CA ARG A 49 -4.02 -1.44 -10.08
C ARG A 49 -3.36 -0.08 -9.88
N TRP A 50 -3.35 0.46 -8.66
CA TRP A 50 -2.66 1.72 -8.36
C TRP A 50 -1.16 1.63 -8.64
N PHE A 51 -0.49 0.56 -8.21
CA PHE A 51 0.93 0.35 -8.51
C PHE A 51 1.16 0.09 -10.01
N ALA A 52 0.30 -0.71 -10.66
CA ALA A 52 0.42 -0.95 -12.10
C ALA A 52 0.31 0.35 -12.93
N SER A 53 -0.56 1.28 -12.53
CA SER A 53 -0.76 2.57 -13.22
C SER A 53 0.44 3.52 -13.10
N GLN A 54 1.37 3.27 -12.17
CA GLN A 54 2.56 4.11 -12.02
C GLN A 54 3.53 3.97 -13.18
N ALA A 55 3.54 2.81 -13.84
CA ALA A 55 4.38 2.55 -15.00
C ALA A 55 3.78 3.09 -16.31
N THR A 56 2.89 4.09 -16.23
CA THR A 56 2.35 4.88 -17.34
C THR A 56 2.47 6.37 -16.99
N THR A 57 2.15 7.25 -17.94
CA THR A 57 2.07 8.69 -17.69
C THR A 57 0.81 9.12 -16.95
N GLY A 58 -0.06 8.18 -16.54
CA GLY A 58 -1.31 8.46 -15.84
C GLY A 58 -2.30 9.27 -16.68
N SER A 59 -3.33 9.81 -16.02
CA SER A 59 -4.33 10.69 -16.63
C SER A 59 -5.02 11.55 -15.55
N GLY A 60 -5.64 12.67 -15.97
CA GLY A 60 -6.33 13.59 -15.07
C GLY A 60 -5.40 14.17 -14.00
N ALA A 61 -5.87 14.19 -12.74
CA ALA A 61 -5.10 14.68 -11.59
C ALA A 61 -3.83 13.86 -11.29
N PHE A 62 -3.64 12.71 -11.93
CA PHE A 62 -2.50 11.80 -11.72
C PHE A 62 -1.58 11.72 -12.95
N THR A 63 -1.62 12.74 -13.82
CA THR A 63 -0.73 12.84 -14.99
C THR A 63 0.71 13.14 -14.56
N ARG A 64 1.69 12.54 -15.24
CA ARG A 64 3.13 12.71 -15.00
C ARG A 64 3.90 12.79 -16.32
N GLN A 65 5.05 13.48 -16.29
CA GLN A 65 5.92 13.62 -17.46
C GLN A 65 6.57 12.29 -17.86
N GLU A 66 7.04 11.53 -16.86
CA GLU A 66 7.69 10.23 -17.07
C GLU A 66 7.02 9.15 -16.20
N PRO A 67 6.92 7.90 -16.71
CA PRO A 67 6.49 6.76 -15.91
C PRO A 67 7.32 6.58 -14.65
N ASN A 68 6.67 6.30 -13.52
CA ASN A 68 7.35 5.90 -12.30
C ASN A 68 7.50 4.38 -12.28
N VAL A 69 8.73 3.88 -12.41
CA VAL A 69 9.04 2.44 -12.37
C VAL A 69 9.42 1.93 -10.97
N SER A 70 9.41 2.80 -9.95
CA SER A 70 9.82 2.49 -8.58
C SER A 70 8.63 2.20 -7.67
N ALA A 71 8.55 0.98 -7.14
CA ALA A 71 7.59 0.62 -6.11
C ALA A 71 7.86 1.39 -4.82
N LYS A 72 9.14 1.61 -4.46
CA LYS A 72 9.52 2.43 -3.30
C LYS A 72 8.93 3.84 -3.38
N THR A 73 9.11 4.49 -4.53
CA THR A 73 8.58 5.84 -4.77
C THR A 73 7.06 5.87 -4.69
N THR A 74 6.39 4.85 -5.24
CA THR A 74 4.93 4.71 -5.18
C THR A 74 4.44 4.58 -3.74
N TYR A 75 5.04 3.68 -2.96
CA TYR A 75 4.69 3.44 -1.56
C TYR A 75 4.84 4.69 -0.69
N ASN A 76 5.97 5.38 -0.83
CA ASN A 76 6.27 6.59 -0.08
C ASN A 76 5.38 7.79 -0.43
N ARG A 77 4.73 7.76 -1.61
CA ARG A 77 3.79 8.80 -2.04
C ARG A 77 2.32 8.44 -1.81
N LEU A 78 2.01 7.18 -1.50
CA LEU A 78 0.63 6.71 -1.32
C LEU A 78 -0.07 7.43 -0.15
N GLN A 79 -1.18 8.10 -0.41
CA GLN A 79 -1.96 8.80 0.62
C GLN A 79 -3.22 8.01 1.01
N HIS A 80 -3.06 6.69 1.15
CA HIS A 80 -4.14 5.77 1.50
C HIS A 80 -3.70 4.87 2.67
N PRO A 81 -4.00 5.25 3.92
CA PRO A 81 -3.46 4.57 5.10
C PRO A 81 -3.94 3.12 5.22
N GLU A 82 -5.19 2.85 4.86
CA GLU A 82 -5.76 1.50 4.89
C GLU A 82 -5.07 0.58 3.86
N GLY A 83 -4.69 1.12 2.70
CA GLY A 83 -3.90 0.38 1.70
C GLY A 83 -2.46 0.12 2.14
N LEU A 84 -1.85 1.04 2.89
CA LEU A 84 -0.51 0.83 3.46
C LEU A 84 -0.52 -0.31 4.49
N VAL A 85 -1.54 -0.35 5.35
CA VAL A 85 -1.74 -1.44 6.32
C VAL A 85 -2.02 -2.77 5.59
N TRP A 86 -2.93 -2.77 4.60
CA TRP A 86 -3.21 -3.97 3.80
C TRP A 86 -1.97 -4.53 3.12
N ILE A 87 -1.09 -3.68 2.53
CA ILE A 87 0.15 -4.16 1.91
C ILE A 87 1.03 -4.90 2.92
N ALA A 88 1.19 -4.36 4.14
CA ALA A 88 2.02 -4.99 5.16
C ALA A 88 1.41 -6.31 5.65
N GLU A 89 0.11 -6.32 5.95
CA GLU A 89 -0.62 -7.49 6.40
C GLU A 89 -0.58 -8.61 5.34
N ALA A 90 -0.90 -8.27 4.09
CA ALA A 90 -0.96 -9.22 2.98
C ALA A 90 0.40 -9.84 2.65
N LEU A 91 1.48 -9.09 2.87
CA LEU A 91 2.84 -9.59 2.72
C LEU A 91 3.29 -10.48 3.89
N GLY A 92 2.57 -10.48 5.01
CA GLY A 92 2.85 -11.28 6.19
C GLY A 92 3.78 -10.58 7.18
N ALA A 93 3.65 -9.26 7.34
CA ALA A 93 4.27 -8.56 8.45
C ALA A 93 3.75 -9.08 9.81
N ASP A 94 4.52 -8.81 10.86
CA ASP A 94 4.16 -9.18 12.23
C ASP A 94 2.74 -8.68 12.60
N THR A 95 1.86 -9.61 12.98
CA THR A 95 0.44 -9.33 13.20
C THR A 95 0.21 -8.32 14.32
N ASP A 96 0.97 -8.43 15.41
CA ASP A 96 0.85 -7.53 16.56
C ASP A 96 1.29 -6.10 16.21
N LEU A 97 2.35 -5.96 15.42
CA LEU A 97 2.78 -4.67 14.87
C LEU A 97 1.70 -4.07 13.96
N VAL A 98 1.17 -4.84 13.01
CA VAL A 98 0.17 -4.36 12.05
C VAL A 98 -1.11 -3.94 12.77
N GLN A 99 -1.59 -4.74 13.72
CA GLN A 99 -2.78 -4.43 14.53
C GLN A 99 -2.61 -3.13 15.30
N ARG A 100 -1.50 -3.01 16.05
CA ARG A 100 -1.20 -1.81 16.84
C ARG A 100 -1.13 -0.55 15.97
N VAL A 101 -0.46 -0.63 14.82
CA VAL A 101 -0.35 0.49 13.89
C VAL A 101 -1.71 0.87 13.32
N ALA A 102 -2.57 -0.10 12.99
CA ALA A 102 -3.91 0.17 12.47
C ALA A 102 -4.79 0.88 13.53
N ASP A 103 -4.77 0.40 14.77
CA ASP A 103 -5.54 0.97 15.87
C ASP A 103 -5.09 2.40 16.22
N GLU A 104 -3.78 2.62 16.37
CA GLU A 104 -3.23 3.95 16.64
C GLU A 104 -3.49 4.90 15.47
N ALA A 105 -3.38 4.42 14.22
CA ALA A 105 -3.66 5.21 13.03
C ALA A 105 -5.10 5.76 13.02
N LEU A 106 -6.09 5.01 13.52
CA LEU A 106 -7.48 5.48 13.61
C LEU A 106 -7.67 6.66 14.57
N THR A 107 -6.80 6.79 15.59
CA THR A 107 -6.80 7.94 16.52
C THR A 107 -6.13 9.18 15.93
N ILE A 108 -5.40 9.03 14.83
CA ILE A 108 -4.65 10.11 14.19
C ILE A 108 -5.52 10.79 13.11
N PRO A 109 -5.45 12.13 12.99
CA PRO A 109 -6.14 12.85 11.92
C PRO A 109 -5.83 12.26 10.54
N ARG A 110 -6.86 12.05 9.72
CA ARG A 110 -6.76 11.34 8.43
C ARG A 110 -5.65 11.87 7.52
N ARG A 111 -5.41 13.19 7.52
CA ARG A 111 -4.33 13.86 6.76
C ARG A 111 -2.89 13.42 7.12
N SER A 112 -2.67 12.98 8.35
CA SER A 112 -1.36 12.58 8.88
C SER A 112 -1.20 11.07 8.98
N ARG A 113 -2.30 10.32 8.83
CA ARG A 113 -2.36 8.88 9.06
C ARG A 113 -1.39 8.10 8.17
N SER A 114 -1.32 8.42 6.87
CA SER A 114 -0.39 7.76 5.94
C SER A 114 1.09 7.98 6.31
N ALA A 115 1.44 9.14 6.86
CA ALA A 115 2.79 9.41 7.34
C ALA A 115 3.12 8.59 8.59
N PHE A 116 2.18 8.51 9.54
CA PHE A 116 2.29 7.67 10.73
C PHE A 116 2.42 6.17 10.40
N VAL A 117 1.58 5.67 9.50
CA VAL A 117 1.65 4.25 9.10
C VAL A 117 3.02 3.94 8.50
N ARG A 118 3.54 4.81 7.61
CA ARG A 118 4.87 4.63 7.02
C ARG A 118 6.03 4.72 7.99
N SER A 119 5.91 5.46 9.09
CA SER A 119 6.99 5.51 10.09
C SER A 119 7.16 4.20 10.85
N HIS A 120 6.10 3.38 10.91
CA HIS A 120 6.11 2.07 11.57
C HIS A 120 6.20 0.90 10.59
N LEU A 121 5.67 1.08 9.38
CA LEU A 121 5.71 0.14 8.28
C LEU A 121 6.51 0.78 7.12
N PRO A 122 7.83 0.95 7.27
CA PRO A 122 8.65 1.60 6.24
C PRO A 122 8.80 0.70 5.01
N TRP A 123 9.16 1.30 3.87
CA TRP A 123 9.39 0.55 2.63
C TRP A 123 10.42 -0.57 2.80
N GLU A 124 11.44 -0.38 3.63
CA GLU A 124 12.50 -1.35 3.87
C GLU A 124 11.93 -2.68 4.41
N LEU A 125 10.95 -2.62 5.33
CA LEU A 125 10.22 -3.79 5.82
C LEU A 125 9.40 -4.43 4.69
N ILE A 126 8.64 -3.62 3.95
CA ILE A 126 7.79 -4.07 2.85
C ILE A 126 8.61 -4.77 1.76
N ALA A 127 9.76 -4.20 1.40
CA ALA A 127 10.66 -4.73 0.38
C ALA A 127 11.25 -6.08 0.79
N GLN A 128 11.62 -6.25 2.07
CA GLN A 128 12.11 -7.53 2.59
C GLN A 128 11.04 -8.63 2.46
N LEU A 129 9.83 -8.36 2.95
CA LEU A 129 8.71 -9.30 2.87
C LEU A 129 8.35 -9.65 1.41
N ALA A 130 8.32 -8.64 0.54
CA ALA A 130 8.02 -8.82 -0.87
C ALA A 130 9.09 -9.66 -1.60
N LYS A 131 10.37 -9.46 -1.30
CA LYS A 131 11.46 -10.27 -1.85
C LYS A 131 11.32 -11.74 -1.48
N SER A 132 10.96 -12.05 -0.23
CA SER A 132 10.74 -13.45 0.21
C SER A 132 9.60 -14.15 -0.53
N ARG A 133 8.65 -13.41 -1.12
CA ARG A 133 7.57 -13.97 -1.95
C ARG A 133 7.86 -13.95 -3.45
N LEU A 134 8.95 -13.30 -3.87
CA LEU A 134 9.36 -13.14 -5.26
C LEU A 134 10.55 -14.02 -5.66
N GLY A 135 11.24 -14.61 -4.68
CA GLY A 135 12.21 -15.70 -4.87
C GLY A 135 11.50 -17.02 -5.11
#